data_AF-A0A969P6L8-F1
#
_entry.id   AF-A0A969P6L8-F1
#
_cell.length_a   1.000
_cell.length_b   1.000
_cell.length_c   1.000
_cell.angle_alpha   90.00
_cell.angle_beta   90.00
_cell.angle_gamma   90.00
#
_symmetry.space_group_name_H-M   'P 1'
#
loop_
_entity.id
_entity.type
_entity.pdbx_description
1 polymer ?
#
loop_
_entity_poly.entity_id
_entity_poly.type
_entity_poly.pdbx_seq_one_letter_code
_entity_poly.pdbx_strand_id
1 'polypeptide(L)'
;GAVDSPIRDRFDVAPLPHTGENASVGTVGGWQLAVSAYSTSPEAAIEFVRYFTSPEVQKWRALEGGYVPTIRSVSEDPDVIEALPFLERLQDVVRVARPSRETGAAYNEASSVLFTGANEILRGANTADTLATMKDDLQDIVDQPR
;
A
#
# COMPACT_ATOMS: atom_id res chain seq x y z
N GLY A 1 -19.49 -5.34 -9.92
CA GLY A 1 -19.60 -3.93 -10.36
C GLY A 1 -21.06 -3.52 -10.46
N ALA A 2 -21.38 -2.23 -10.41
CA ALA A 2 -22.76 -1.76 -10.58
C ALA A 2 -23.30 -2.16 -11.97
N VAL A 3 -24.52 -2.71 -12.01
CA VAL A 3 -25.14 -3.27 -13.24
C VAL A 3 -25.29 -2.21 -14.32
N ASP A 4 -25.49 -0.95 -13.93
CA ASP A 4 -25.73 0.19 -14.83
C ASP A 4 -24.45 0.99 -15.16
N SER A 5 -23.27 0.42 -14.94
CA SER A 5 -22.00 1.10 -15.24
C SER A 5 -21.77 1.22 -16.76
N PRO A 6 -21.50 2.43 -17.30
CA PRO A 6 -21.23 2.62 -18.73
C PRO A 6 -19.91 2.00 -19.19
N ILE A 7 -19.04 1.61 -18.25
CA ILE A 7 -17.75 0.94 -18.50
C ILE A 7 -17.77 -0.54 -18.12
N ARG A 8 -18.96 -1.10 -17.85
CA ARG A 8 -19.11 -2.53 -17.60
C ARG A 8 -18.50 -3.31 -18.77
N ASP A 9 -17.71 -4.32 -18.45
CA ASP A 9 -17.00 -5.18 -19.41
C ASP A 9 -16.05 -4.42 -20.37
N ARG A 10 -15.73 -3.17 -20.05
CA ARG A 10 -14.84 -2.27 -20.81
C ARG A 10 -13.68 -1.72 -19.98
N PHE A 11 -13.47 -2.27 -18.80
CA PHE A 11 -12.40 -1.89 -17.88
C PHE A 11 -11.53 -3.11 -17.58
N ASP A 12 -10.24 -2.87 -17.46
CA ASP A 12 -9.31 -3.90 -16.99
C ASP A 12 -8.13 -3.30 -16.22
N VAL A 13 -7.35 -4.15 -15.55
CA VAL A 13 -6.21 -3.78 -14.69
C VAL A 13 -4.89 -4.31 -15.25
N ALA A 14 -3.87 -3.46 -15.21
CA ALA A 14 -2.50 -3.77 -15.60
C ALA A 14 -1.48 -3.21 -14.57
N PRO A 15 -0.22 -3.70 -14.56
CA PRO A 15 0.85 -3.09 -13.80
C PRO A 15 1.04 -1.60 -14.17
N LEU A 16 1.58 -0.81 -13.24
CA LEU A 16 1.94 0.59 -13.52
C LEU A 16 2.98 0.68 -14.64
N PRO A 17 2.93 1.73 -15.49
CA PRO A 17 3.91 1.90 -16.56
C PRO A 17 5.31 2.15 -16.01
N HIS A 18 6.33 1.77 -16.79
CA HIS A 18 7.74 2.04 -16.52
C HIS A 18 8.42 2.60 -17.78
N THR A 19 9.62 3.16 -17.63
CA THR A 19 10.42 3.70 -18.74
C THR A 19 11.69 2.88 -18.94
N GLY A 20 12.13 2.74 -20.20
CA GLY A 20 13.36 2.02 -20.54
C GLY A 20 13.33 0.54 -20.15
N GLU A 21 14.43 0.03 -19.61
CA GLU A 21 14.59 -1.36 -19.16
C GLU A 21 14.15 -1.58 -17.70
N ASN A 22 13.50 -0.60 -17.07
CA ASN A 22 13.03 -0.74 -15.69
C ASN A 22 11.87 -1.72 -15.58
N ALA A 23 11.66 -2.32 -14.40
CA ALA A 23 10.47 -3.11 -14.13
C ALA A 23 9.32 -2.23 -13.62
N SER A 24 8.07 -2.66 -13.86
CA SER A 24 6.90 -2.10 -13.18
C SER A 24 6.97 -2.35 -11.68
N VAL A 25 6.70 -1.30 -10.90
CA VAL A 25 6.69 -1.36 -9.43
C VAL A 25 5.37 -0.83 -8.87
N GLY A 26 4.95 -1.38 -7.72
CA GLY A 26 3.80 -0.89 -6.98
C GLY A 26 4.16 -0.59 -5.52
N THR A 27 3.65 0.51 -4.98
CA THR A 27 3.88 0.84 -3.56
C THR A 27 3.06 -0.10 -2.66
N VAL A 28 3.72 -0.72 -1.67
CA VAL A 28 3.02 -1.45 -0.61
C VAL A 28 2.20 -0.46 0.22
N GLY A 29 0.90 -0.71 0.32
CA GLY A 29 -0.01 0.01 1.19
C GLY A 29 -0.81 -0.96 2.05
N GLY A 30 -2.03 -0.56 2.40
CA GLY A 30 -2.93 -1.35 3.23
C GLY A 30 -2.98 -0.88 4.68
N TRP A 31 -3.68 -1.66 5.48
CA TRP A 31 -3.95 -1.35 6.88
C TRP A 31 -3.61 -2.57 7.74
N GLN A 32 -3.01 -2.31 8.89
CA GLN A 32 -2.67 -3.32 9.89
C GLN A 32 -3.59 -3.17 11.10
N LEU A 33 -3.82 -4.28 11.80
CA LEU A 33 -4.48 -4.27 13.09
C LEU A 33 -3.45 -4.38 14.21
N ALA A 34 -3.66 -3.60 15.26
CA ALA A 34 -2.86 -3.64 16.48
C ALA A 34 -3.77 -3.58 17.70
N VAL A 35 -3.31 -4.17 18.81
CA VAL A 35 -3.99 -4.10 20.10
C VAL A 35 -3.35 -2.99 20.92
N SER A 36 -4.18 -2.08 21.46
CA SER A 36 -3.70 -1.02 22.35
C SER A 36 -3.10 -1.61 23.62
N ALA A 37 -1.93 -1.12 24.02
CA ALA A 37 -1.30 -1.46 25.30
C ALA A 37 -2.15 -1.02 26.52
N TYR A 38 -3.13 -0.13 26.32
CA TYR A 38 -4.05 0.37 27.35
C TYR A 38 -5.45 -0.25 27.27
N SER A 39 -5.64 -1.30 26.46
CA SER A 39 -6.94 -1.97 26.35
C SER A 39 -7.39 -2.51 27.71
N THR A 40 -8.66 -2.28 28.06
CA THR A 40 -9.30 -2.91 29.22
C THR A 40 -9.77 -4.34 28.93
N SER A 41 -9.59 -4.82 27.70
CA SER A 41 -9.93 -6.19 27.28
C SER A 41 -8.92 -6.71 26.25
N PRO A 42 -7.65 -6.89 26.63
CA PRO A 42 -6.58 -7.25 25.69
C PRO A 42 -6.77 -8.63 25.07
N GLU A 43 -7.23 -9.63 25.83
CA GLU A 43 -7.45 -11.00 25.32
C GLU A 43 -8.53 -11.01 24.23
N ALA A 44 -9.67 -10.37 24.48
CA ALA A 44 -10.75 -10.28 23.51
C ALA A 44 -10.32 -9.52 22.23
N ALA A 45 -9.53 -8.46 22.38
CA ALA A 45 -8.98 -7.73 21.25
C ALA A 45 -7.99 -8.58 20.43
N ILE A 46 -7.15 -9.37 21.09
CA ILE A 46 -6.22 -10.32 20.43
C ILE A 46 -7.02 -11.37 19.66
N GLU A 47 -8.05 -11.96 20.26
CA GLU A 47 -8.91 -12.94 19.60
C GLU A 47 -9.63 -12.35 18.39
N PHE A 48 -10.11 -11.11 18.48
CA PHE A 48 -10.66 -10.41 17.33
C PHE A 48 -9.64 -10.23 16.20
N VAL A 49 -8.41 -9.80 16.51
CA VAL A 49 -7.35 -9.65 15.50
C VAL A 49 -7.04 -11.01 14.85
N ARG A 50 -6.95 -12.09 15.62
CA ARG A 50 -6.74 -13.46 15.11
C ARG A 50 -7.87 -13.89 14.18
N TYR A 51 -9.12 -13.72 14.61
CA TYR A 51 -10.29 -14.03 13.81
C TYR A 51 -10.30 -13.21 12.51
N PHE A 52 -10.15 -11.90 12.61
CA PHE A 52 -10.28 -10.99 11.46
C PHE A 52 -9.15 -11.13 10.43
N THR A 53 -7.98 -11.63 10.86
CA THR A 53 -6.85 -11.93 9.98
C THR A 53 -6.77 -13.39 9.53
N SER A 54 -7.72 -14.24 9.95
CA SER A 54 -7.77 -15.66 9.56
C SER A 54 -7.98 -15.85 8.05
N PRO A 55 -7.57 -17.01 7.48
CA PRO A 55 -7.80 -17.30 6.05
C PRO A 55 -9.27 -17.21 5.64
N GLU A 56 -10.18 -17.72 6.47
CA GLU A 56 -11.62 -17.74 6.21
C GLU A 56 -12.18 -16.32 6.09
N VAL A 57 -11.88 -15.46 7.07
CA VAL A 57 -12.36 -14.07 7.07
C VAL A 57 -11.70 -13.26 5.96
N GLN A 58 -10.42 -13.50 5.65
CA GLN A 58 -9.77 -12.85 4.51
C GLN A 58 -10.41 -13.25 3.17
N LYS A 59 -10.74 -14.55 2.97
CA LYS A 59 -11.45 -15.01 1.77
C LYS A 59 -12.82 -14.35 1.68
N TRP A 60 -13.60 -14.37 2.76
CA TRP A 60 -14.90 -13.69 2.81
C TRP A 60 -14.80 -12.20 2.44
N ARG A 61 -13.83 -11.47 3.00
CA ARG A 61 -13.59 -10.06 2.67
C ARG A 61 -13.17 -9.85 1.22
N ALA A 62 -12.41 -10.77 0.63
CA ALA A 62 -12.05 -10.70 -0.78
C ALA A 62 -13.28 -10.84 -1.68
N LEU A 63 -14.14 -11.82 -1.40
CA LEU A 63 -15.35 -12.10 -2.18
C LEU A 63 -16.41 -11.00 -2.04
N GLU A 64 -16.71 -10.58 -0.81
CA GLU A 64 -17.79 -9.61 -0.56
C GLU A 64 -17.36 -8.15 -0.71
N GLY A 65 -16.11 -7.85 -0.34
CA GLY A 65 -15.59 -6.48 -0.23
C GLY A 65 -14.53 -6.12 -1.26
N GLY A 66 -14.05 -7.09 -2.06
CA GLY A 66 -12.95 -6.87 -2.99
C GLY A 66 -11.61 -6.55 -2.32
N TYR A 67 -11.44 -6.91 -1.05
CA TYR A 67 -10.19 -6.68 -0.32
C TYR A 67 -9.11 -7.64 -0.81
N VAL A 68 -7.93 -7.11 -1.16
CA VAL A 68 -6.76 -7.92 -1.53
C VAL A 68 -6.27 -8.72 -0.32
N PRO A 69 -6.23 -10.07 -0.37
CA PRO A 69 -5.72 -10.88 0.73
C PRO A 69 -4.25 -10.61 1.02
N THR A 70 -3.86 -10.76 2.29
CA THR A 70 -2.45 -10.72 2.72
C THR A 70 -1.86 -12.13 2.88
N ILE A 71 -2.73 -13.16 2.99
CA ILE A 71 -2.33 -14.56 3.03
C ILE A 71 -2.25 -15.09 1.60
N ARG A 72 -1.05 -15.56 1.21
CA ARG A 72 -0.77 -16.06 -0.15
C ARG A 72 -1.73 -17.15 -0.62
N SER A 73 -1.99 -18.15 0.23
CA SER A 73 -2.90 -19.24 -0.12
C SER A 73 -4.34 -18.77 -0.34
N VAL A 74 -4.75 -17.63 0.25
CA VAL A 74 -6.07 -17.04 0.01
C VAL A 74 -6.08 -16.26 -1.29
N SER A 75 -4.99 -15.55 -1.64
CA SER A 75 -4.90 -14.85 -2.93
C SER A 75 -4.80 -15.78 -4.14
N GLU A 76 -4.32 -17.01 -3.93
CA GLU A 76 -4.22 -18.05 -4.95
C GLU A 76 -5.48 -18.96 -5.01
N ASP A 77 -6.46 -18.74 -4.14
CA ASP A 77 -7.71 -19.51 -4.11
C ASP A 77 -8.53 -19.24 -5.40
N PRO A 78 -9.02 -20.29 -6.10
CA PRO A 78 -9.74 -20.13 -7.36
C PRO A 78 -10.97 -19.21 -7.28
N ASP A 79 -11.74 -19.27 -6.18
CA ASP A 79 -12.92 -18.43 -6.01
C ASP A 79 -12.51 -16.95 -5.84
N VAL A 80 -11.38 -16.71 -5.18
CA VAL A 80 -10.81 -15.37 -4.98
C VAL A 80 -10.26 -14.82 -6.30
N ILE A 81 -9.60 -15.63 -7.11
CA ILE A 81 -9.13 -15.23 -8.45
C ILE A 81 -10.31 -14.93 -9.36
N GLU A 82 -11.38 -15.73 -9.33
CA GLU A 82 -12.59 -15.47 -10.11
C GLU A 82 -13.24 -14.13 -9.71
N ALA A 83 -13.34 -13.85 -8.40
CA ALA A 83 -13.88 -12.59 -7.91
C ALA A 83 -12.95 -11.38 -8.16
N LEU A 84 -11.64 -11.59 -8.12
CA LEU A 84 -10.61 -10.56 -8.28
C LEU A 84 -9.58 -10.94 -9.36
N PRO A 85 -9.95 -10.98 -10.65
CA PRO A 85 -9.08 -11.48 -11.72
C PRO A 85 -7.76 -10.72 -11.89
N PHE A 86 -7.71 -9.47 -11.40
CA PHE A 86 -6.49 -8.67 -11.44
C PHE A 86 -5.37 -9.23 -10.56
N LEU A 87 -5.66 -10.08 -9.56
CA LEU A 87 -4.64 -10.68 -8.69
C LEU A 87 -3.64 -11.51 -9.48
N GLU A 88 -4.11 -12.25 -10.48
CA GLU A 88 -3.25 -13.04 -11.37
C GLU A 88 -2.28 -12.16 -12.16
N ARG A 89 -2.72 -10.99 -12.64
CA ARG A 89 -1.87 -10.09 -13.43
C ARG A 89 -0.88 -9.30 -12.60
N LEU A 90 -1.16 -9.13 -11.31
CA LEU A 90 -0.35 -8.34 -10.39
C LEU A 90 0.53 -9.20 -9.47
N GLN A 91 0.49 -10.53 -9.61
CA GLN A 91 1.24 -11.44 -8.72
C GLN A 91 2.75 -11.25 -8.79
N ASP A 92 3.28 -10.95 -9.99
CA ASP A 92 4.71 -10.78 -10.24
C ASP A 92 5.18 -9.32 -10.16
N VAL A 93 4.27 -8.37 -9.92
CA VAL A 93 4.64 -6.95 -9.80
C VAL A 93 5.43 -6.76 -8.52
N VAL A 94 6.67 -6.27 -8.68
CA VAL A 94 7.54 -5.94 -7.56
C VAL A 94 6.87 -4.88 -6.68
N ARG A 95 6.74 -5.17 -5.39
CA ARG A 95 6.16 -4.23 -4.42
C ARG A 95 7.25 -3.58 -3.58
N VAL A 96 7.21 -2.25 -3.51
CA VAL A 96 8.18 -1.43 -2.79
C VAL A 96 7.54 -0.87 -1.53
N ALA A 97 8.14 -1.13 -0.36
CA ALA A 97 7.69 -0.55 0.89
C ALA A 97 8.01 0.96 0.93
N ARG A 98 7.15 1.72 1.60
CA ARG A 98 7.49 3.10 1.98
C ARG A 98 8.67 3.08 2.96
N PRO A 99 9.49 4.14 3.05
CA PRO A 99 10.72 4.15 3.85
C PRO A 99 10.47 4.24 5.37
N SER A 100 9.37 3.66 5.88
CA SER A 100 8.96 3.76 7.29
C SER A 100 9.92 3.05 8.24
N ARG A 101 10.71 2.10 7.75
CA ARG A 101 11.71 1.39 8.55
C ARG A 101 12.95 2.27 8.76
N GLU A 102 13.36 2.97 7.72
CA GLU A 102 14.52 3.86 7.68
C GLU A 102 14.24 5.12 8.49
N THR A 103 13.06 5.71 8.32
CA THR A 103 12.69 6.97 8.99
C THR A 103 12.07 6.77 10.38
N GLY A 104 11.63 5.55 10.70
CA GLY A 104 11.05 5.20 12.00
C GLY A 104 9.95 6.17 12.46
N ALA A 105 10.11 6.74 13.66
CA ALA A 105 9.18 7.71 14.23
C ALA A 105 9.04 9.00 13.39
N ALA A 106 10.07 9.36 12.63
CA ALA A 106 10.07 10.52 11.74
C ALA A 106 9.44 10.25 10.37
N TYR A 107 8.79 9.11 10.15
CA TYR A 107 8.15 8.78 8.87
C TYR A 107 7.15 9.85 8.38
N ASN A 108 6.38 10.44 9.29
CA ASN A 108 5.44 11.50 8.93
C ASN A 108 6.16 12.77 8.45
N GLU A 109 7.31 13.09 9.04
CA GLU A 109 8.13 14.23 8.64
C GLU A 109 8.74 13.99 7.24
N ALA A 110 9.37 12.83 7.04
CA ALA A 110 9.92 12.44 5.74
C ALA A 110 8.84 12.39 4.64
N SER A 111 7.65 11.88 4.96
CA SER A 111 6.52 11.86 4.03
C SER A 111 6.03 13.28 3.69
N SER A 112 6.17 14.24 4.61
CA SER A 112 5.79 15.64 4.38
C SER A 112 6.78 16.35 3.47
N VAL A 113 8.08 16.08 3.61
CA VAL A 113 9.12 16.57 2.69
C VAL A 113 8.82 16.11 1.26
N LEU A 114 8.57 14.80 1.09
CA LEU A 114 8.24 14.21 -0.22
C LEU A 114 6.96 14.81 -0.82
N PHE A 115 5.89 14.93 -0.02
CA PHE A 115 4.62 15.46 -0.48
C PHE A 115 4.73 16.93 -0.91
N THR A 116 5.38 17.77 -0.09
CA THR A 116 5.52 19.20 -0.34
C THR A 116 6.37 19.45 -1.57
N GLY A 117 7.57 18.86 -1.65
CA GLY A 117 8.46 19.08 -2.79
C GLY A 117 7.87 18.57 -4.11
N ALA A 118 7.20 17.41 -4.11
CA ALA A 118 6.46 16.93 -5.28
C ALA A 118 5.35 17.92 -5.69
N ASN A 119 4.63 18.49 -4.73
CA ASN A 119 3.57 19.47 -5.01
C ASN A 119 4.13 20.77 -5.60
N GLU A 120 5.26 21.26 -5.09
CA GLU A 120 5.94 22.45 -5.59
C GLU A 120 6.39 22.26 -7.04
N ILE A 121 7.02 21.12 -7.35
CA ILE A 121 7.43 20.77 -8.72
C ILE A 121 6.22 20.74 -9.64
N LEU A 122 5.11 20.11 -9.23
CA LEU A 122 3.88 20.07 -10.02
C LEU A 122 3.24 21.46 -10.21
N ARG A 123 3.55 22.43 -9.35
CA ARG A 123 3.14 23.84 -9.47
C ARG A 123 4.11 24.71 -10.27
N GLY A 124 5.19 24.14 -10.78
CA GLY A 124 6.16 24.83 -11.64
C GLY A 124 7.39 25.38 -10.90
N ALA A 125 7.66 24.93 -9.67
CA ALA A 125 8.95 25.18 -9.04
C ALA A 125 10.10 24.53 -9.83
N ASN A 126 11.32 25.05 -9.64
CA ASN A 126 12.50 24.47 -10.27
C ASN A 126 12.74 23.05 -9.75
N THR A 127 12.67 22.06 -10.64
CA THR A 127 12.82 20.65 -10.26
C THR A 127 14.18 20.31 -9.67
N ALA A 128 15.27 20.84 -10.22
CA ALA A 128 16.61 20.52 -9.73
C ALA A 128 16.84 21.08 -8.33
N ASP A 129 16.43 22.33 -8.10
CA ASP A 129 16.59 22.99 -6.80
C ASP A 129 15.70 22.33 -5.74
N THR A 130 14.42 22.09 -6.05
CA THR A 130 13.50 21.42 -5.12
C THR A 130 13.97 20.00 -4.78
N LEU A 131 14.45 19.23 -5.75
CA LEU A 131 15.00 17.89 -5.47
C LEU A 131 16.26 17.93 -4.61
N ALA A 132 17.13 18.94 -4.79
CA ALA A 132 18.31 19.12 -3.95
C ALA A 132 17.90 19.41 -2.50
N THR A 133 16.97 20.34 -2.28
CA THR A 133 16.44 20.65 -0.94
C THR A 133 15.78 19.43 -0.30
N MET A 134 14.89 18.73 -1.03
CA MET A 134 14.25 17.52 -0.54
C MET A 134 15.27 16.46 -0.10
N LYS A 135 16.37 16.31 -0.85
CA LYS A 135 17.42 15.35 -0.51
C LYS A 135 18.10 15.73 0.80
N ASP A 136 18.47 17.00 0.96
CA ASP A 136 19.16 17.47 2.17
C ASP A 136 18.24 17.32 3.40
N ASP A 137 16.97 17.73 3.30
CA ASP A 137 15.98 17.58 4.38
C ASP A 137 15.76 16.10 4.76
N LEU A 138 15.68 15.21 3.77
CA LEU A 138 15.54 13.76 4.02
C LEU A 138 16.79 13.17 4.66
N GLN A 139 17.98 13.64 4.26
CA GLN A 139 19.25 13.18 4.83
C GLN A 139 19.34 13.59 6.30
N ASP A 140 18.97 14.83 6.62
CA ASP A 140 18.92 15.32 8.00
C ASP A 140 17.97 14.49 8.85
N ILE A 141 16.80 14.12 8.34
CA ILE A 141 15.84 13.25 9.06
C ILE A 141 16.43 11.87 9.32
N VAL A 142 17.11 11.27 8.34
CA VAL A 142 17.68 9.92 8.47
C VAL A 142 18.89 9.90 9.40
N ASP A 143 19.67 10.98 9.43
CA ASP A 143 20.87 11.09 10.26
C ASP A 143 20.59 11.47 11.72
N GLN A 144 19.35 11.86 12.05
CA GLN A 144 18.94 12.11 13.43
C GLN A 144 19.13 10.85 14.31
N PRO A 145 19.73 11.01 15.51
CA PRO A 145 19.85 9.90 16.45
C PRO A 145 18.46 9.40 16.88
N ARG A 146 18.31 8.07 16.86
CA ARG A 146 17.07 7.37 17.23
C ARG A 146 16.94 7.14 18.73
#